data_AF-X8CAK4-F1
#
_entry.id   AF-X8CAK4-F1
#
_cell.length_a   1.000
_cell.length_b   1.000
_cell.length_c   1.000
_cell.angle_alpha   90.00
_cell.angle_beta   90.00
_cell.angle_gamma   90.00
#
_symmetry.space_group_name_H-M   'P 1'
#
loop_
_entity.id
_entity.type
_entity.pdbx_description
1 polymer ?
#
loop_
_entity_poly.entity_id
_entity_poly.type
_entity_poly.pdbx_seq_one_letter_code
_entity_poly.pdbx_strand_id
1 'polypeptide(L)'
;MEIFTRATASADPPVARVAPGVLVRNVVAGPFEGLDKYDLPTQLCAFAAGVLRAEASHEPGYYDIVHSHYWLSGQVGWLARDRWAVPLVHTAHTLAAVKNAALAEGTRPSRRCARWGSSRWSTRPTG
;
A
#
# COMPACT_ATOMS: atom_id res chain seq x y z
N MET A 1 -12.29 -6.43 11.21
CA MET A 1 -11.49 -6.10 10.01
C MET A 1 -11.57 -4.62 9.73
N GLU A 2 -10.45 -3.97 9.46
CA GLU A 2 -10.39 -2.56 9.10
C GLU A 2 -9.64 -2.40 7.78
N ILE A 3 -10.22 -1.63 6.86
CA ILE A 3 -9.73 -1.40 5.51
C ILE A 3 -9.27 0.05 5.44
N PHE A 4 -8.05 0.29 4.97
CA PHE A 4 -7.52 1.63 4.80
C PHE A 4 -7.56 2.03 3.33
N THR A 5 -8.21 3.16 3.04
CA THR A 5 -8.31 3.75 1.70
C THR A 5 -7.95 5.21 1.76
N ARG A 6 -7.48 5.77 0.65
CA ARG A 6 -7.29 7.22 0.55
C ARG A 6 -8.66 7.89 0.50
N ALA A 7 -8.85 8.97 1.27
CA ALA A 7 -10.05 9.79 1.17
C ALA A 7 -10.11 10.45 -0.23
N THR A 8 -11.29 10.42 -0.85
CA THR A 8 -11.52 10.99 -2.19
C THR A 8 -12.52 12.14 -2.20
N ALA A 9 -13.17 12.41 -1.06
CA ALA A 9 -13.94 13.60 -0.82
C ALA A 9 -13.73 14.09 0.61
N SER A 10 -13.77 15.41 0.81
CA SER A 10 -13.72 16.00 2.16
C SER A 10 -14.96 15.64 2.98
N ALA A 11 -16.06 15.30 2.32
CA ALA A 11 -17.30 14.86 2.93
C ALA A 11 -17.28 13.36 3.32
N ASP A 12 -16.27 12.58 2.88
CA ASP A 12 -16.17 11.17 3.26
C ASP A 12 -15.96 11.07 4.77
N PRO A 13 -16.73 10.23 5.47
CA PRO A 13 -16.52 10.04 6.90
C PRO A 13 -15.12 9.45 7.13
N PRO A 14 -14.36 9.92 8.15
CA PRO A 14 -13.03 9.36 8.45
C PRO A 14 -13.05 7.86 8.71
N VAL A 15 -14.14 7.34 9.27
CA VAL A 15 -14.41 5.91 9.45
C VAL A 15 -15.85 5.62 9.08
N ALA A 16 -16.06 4.67 8.17
CA ALA A 16 -17.37 4.16 7.77
C ALA A 16 -17.51 2.69 8.18
N ARG A 17 -18.62 2.33 8.81
CA ARG A 17 -18.99 0.92 8.99
C ARG A 17 -19.73 0.44 7.75
N VAL A 18 -19.15 -0.52 7.03
CA VAL A 18 -19.73 -1.04 5.78
C VAL A 18 -20.44 -2.38 5.96
N ALA A 19 -20.11 -3.11 7.03
CA ALA A 19 -20.77 -4.35 7.45
C ALA A 19 -20.49 -4.60 8.95
N PRO A 20 -21.21 -5.54 9.61
CA PRO A 20 -20.86 -5.98 10.96
C PRO A 20 -19.39 -6.39 11.04
N GLY A 21 -18.63 -5.77 11.96
CA GLY A 21 -17.19 -6.04 12.13
C GLY A 21 -16.26 -5.53 11.02
N VAL A 22 -16.77 -4.81 10.00
CA VAL A 22 -15.96 -4.25 8.90
C VAL A 22 -16.03 -2.73 8.90
N LEU A 23 -14.85 -2.11 9.05
CA LEU A 23 -14.66 -0.66 9.01
C LEU A 23 -13.82 -0.28 7.79
N VAL A 24 -14.16 0.82 7.14
CA VAL A 24 -13.34 1.50 6.15
C VAL A 24 -12.87 2.81 6.75
N ARG A 25 -11.56 3.00 6.85
CA ARG A 25 -10.93 4.24 7.27
C ARG A 25 -10.45 5.02 6.05
N ASN A 26 -11.02 6.20 5.85
CA ASN A 26 -10.62 7.12 4.80
C ASN A 26 -9.48 8.00 5.31
N VAL A 27 -8.27 7.66 4.89
CA VAL A 27 -7.04 8.36 5.24
C VAL A 27 -6.85 9.57 4.34
N VAL A 28 -6.80 10.75 4.95
CA VAL A 28 -6.47 11.99 4.24
C VAL A 28 -4.99 11.94 3.81
N ALA A 29 -4.77 11.79 2.51
CA ALA A 29 -3.45 11.80 1.90
C ALA A 29 -3.53 12.47 0.52
N GLY A 30 -3.04 13.70 0.46
CA GLY A 30 -3.11 14.54 -0.73
C GLY A 30 -4.47 15.21 -0.95
N PRO A 31 -4.69 15.82 -2.13
CA PRO A 31 -5.94 16.48 -2.48
C PRO A 31 -7.08 15.48 -2.58
N PHE A 32 -8.32 15.87 -2.29
CA PHE A 32 -9.45 14.94 -2.32
C PHE A 32 -9.79 14.45 -3.74
N GLU A 33 -9.62 15.28 -4.76
CA GLU A 33 -9.89 14.88 -6.15
C GLU A 33 -9.15 13.60 -6.60
N GLY A 34 -9.68 12.97 -7.66
CA GLY A 34 -9.08 11.80 -8.27
C GLY A 34 -7.66 12.11 -8.75
N LEU A 35 -6.67 11.41 -8.18
CA LEU A 35 -5.29 11.45 -8.63
C LEU A 35 -5.07 10.44 -9.75
N ASP A 36 -4.27 10.80 -10.74
CA ASP A 36 -3.76 9.81 -11.69
C ASP A 36 -2.89 8.78 -10.95
N LYS A 37 -2.86 7.54 -11.44
CA LYS A 37 -2.06 6.46 -10.87
C LYS A 37 -0.56 6.81 -10.74
N TYR A 38 -0.06 7.73 -11.56
CA TYR A 38 1.32 8.20 -11.52
C TYR A 38 1.58 9.24 -10.42
N ASP A 39 0.53 9.89 -9.92
CA ASP A 39 0.62 10.89 -8.85
C ASP A 39 0.38 10.27 -7.47
N LEU A 40 -0.34 9.15 -7.38
CA LEU A 40 -0.52 8.39 -6.14
C LEU A 40 0.77 8.14 -5.32
N PRO A 41 1.94 7.84 -5.93
CA PRO A 41 3.17 7.60 -5.16
C PRO A 41 3.62 8.83 -4.34
N THR A 42 3.27 10.03 -4.79
CA THR A 42 3.61 11.28 -4.08
C THR A 42 2.88 11.41 -2.74
N GLN A 43 1.81 10.63 -2.54
CA GLN A 43 0.98 10.65 -1.34
C GLN A 43 1.32 9.53 -0.34
N LEU A 44 2.29 8.66 -0.65
CA LEU A 44 2.63 7.49 0.17
C LEU A 44 3.02 7.86 1.60
N CYS A 45 3.81 8.92 1.80
CA CYS A 45 4.22 9.34 3.14
C CYS A 45 3.03 9.76 4.01
N ALA A 46 2.14 10.58 3.45
CA ALA A 46 0.92 11.03 4.15
C ALA A 46 -0.01 9.84 4.45
N PHE A 47 -0.19 8.95 3.48
CA PHE A 47 -1.02 7.77 3.66
C PHE A 47 -0.45 6.81 4.71
N ALA A 48 0.86 6.51 4.66
CA ALA A 48 1.52 5.67 5.66
C ALA A 48 1.40 6.26 7.07
N ALA A 49 1.62 7.57 7.22
CA ALA A 49 1.45 8.25 8.50
C ALA A 49 0.01 8.13 9.03
N GLY A 50 -0.99 8.22 8.15
CA GLY A 50 -2.39 8.03 8.53
C GLY A 50 -2.73 6.60 8.96
N VAL A 51 -2.21 5.59 8.24
CA VAL A 51 -2.38 4.17 8.59
C VAL A 51 -1.74 3.88 9.95
N LEU A 52 -0.46 4.24 10.14
CA LEU A 52 0.26 3.95 11.39
C LEU A 52 -0.36 4.64 12.61
N ARG A 53 -1.06 5.75 12.42
CA ARG A 53 -1.77 6.47 13.49
C ARG A 53 -2.99 5.72 14.02
N ALA A 54 -3.56 4.77 13.26
CA ALA A 54 -4.76 4.05 13.67
C ALA A 54 -4.50 3.09 14.84
N GLU A 55 -3.37 2.39 14.84
CA GLU A 55 -2.98 1.54 15.98
C GLU A 55 -2.73 2.38 17.23
N ALA A 56 -2.20 3.59 17.09
CA ALA A 56 -1.92 4.48 18.22
C ALA A 56 -3.17 4.90 19.03
N SER A 57 -4.38 4.64 18.52
CA SER A 57 -5.65 4.84 19.25
C SER A 57 -6.13 3.59 19.99
N HIS A 58 -5.36 2.51 19.99
CA HIS A 58 -5.68 1.22 20.59
C HIS A 58 -4.50 0.72 21.43
N GLU A 59 -4.75 -0.32 22.23
CA GLU A 59 -3.68 -1.04 22.91
C GLU A 59 -2.76 -1.74 21.89
N PRO A 60 -1.46 -1.92 22.21
CA PRO A 60 -0.56 -2.70 21.37
C PRO A 60 -1.12 -4.08 21.04
N GLY A 61 -0.96 -4.52 19.79
CA GLY A 61 -1.47 -5.82 19.33
C GLY A 61 -2.94 -5.80 18.89
N TYR A 62 -3.54 -4.62 18.69
CA TYR A 62 -4.92 -4.50 18.19
C TYR A 62 -5.13 -5.12 16.80
N TYR A 63 -4.11 -5.12 15.96
CA TYR A 63 -4.14 -5.79 14.65
C TYR A 63 -3.28 -7.04 14.70
N ASP A 64 -3.81 -8.17 14.24
CA ASP A 64 -3.07 -9.45 14.23
C ASP A 64 -2.33 -9.71 12.91
N ILE A 65 -2.72 -9.04 11.83
CA ILE A 65 -2.20 -9.27 10.48
C ILE A 65 -2.41 -8.04 9.57
N VAL A 66 -1.46 -7.81 8.66
CA VAL A 66 -1.61 -6.83 7.57
C VAL A 66 -1.83 -7.57 6.25
N HIS A 67 -2.94 -7.27 5.56
CA HIS A 67 -3.16 -7.69 4.18
C HIS A 67 -3.14 -6.48 3.25
N SER A 68 -2.13 -6.42 2.38
CA SER A 68 -1.96 -5.32 1.44
C SER A 68 -2.26 -5.74 0.00
N HIS A 69 -2.93 -4.86 -0.74
CA HIS A 69 -3.30 -5.05 -2.14
C HIS A 69 -2.70 -3.96 -3.00
N TYR A 70 -2.24 -4.30 -4.20
CA TYR A 70 -1.59 -3.37 -5.14
C TYR A 70 -0.21 -2.87 -4.66
N TRP A 71 0.65 -2.54 -5.62
CA TRP A 71 2.08 -2.33 -5.35
C TRP A 71 2.37 -1.16 -4.40
N LEU A 72 1.55 -0.09 -4.41
CA LEU A 72 1.69 1.05 -3.51
C LEU A 72 1.43 0.66 -2.05
N SER A 73 0.30 -0.01 -1.81
CA SER A 73 -0.07 -0.46 -0.47
C SER A 73 0.89 -1.54 0.05
N GLY A 74 1.63 -2.23 -0.82
CA GLY A 74 2.71 -3.13 -0.41
C GLY A 74 3.81 -2.41 0.37
N GLN A 75 4.20 -1.19 -0.03
CA GLN A 75 5.22 -0.39 0.68
C GLN A 75 4.71 0.04 2.06
N VAL A 76 3.46 0.46 2.13
CA VAL A 76 2.81 0.88 3.38
C VAL A 76 2.59 -0.33 4.30
N GLY A 77 2.17 -1.46 3.72
CA GLY A 77 1.97 -2.72 4.45
C GLY A 77 3.26 -3.26 5.04
N TRP A 78 4.40 -3.09 4.36
CA TRP A 78 5.72 -3.41 4.90
C TRP A 78 6.08 -2.54 6.11
N LEU A 79 5.83 -1.23 6.05
CA LEU A 79 6.03 -0.33 7.20
C LEU A 79 5.12 -0.69 8.38
N ALA A 80 3.85 -0.99 8.10
CA ALA A 80 2.88 -1.37 9.12
C ALA A 80 3.24 -2.71 9.78
N ARG A 81 3.69 -3.70 8.99
CA ARG A 81 4.20 -4.99 9.47
C ARG A 81 5.30 -4.80 10.52
N ASP A 82 6.30 -3.99 10.19
CA ASP A 82 7.45 -3.78 11.06
C ASP A 82 7.07 -2.96 12.30
N ARG A 83 6.20 -1.95 12.15
CA ARG A 83 5.78 -1.10 13.28
C ARG A 83 4.82 -1.79 14.24
N TRP A 84 3.94 -2.67 13.74
CA TRP A 84 2.95 -3.38 14.55
C TRP A 84 3.41 -4.80 14.94
N ALA A 85 4.58 -5.24 14.46
CA ALA A 85 5.18 -6.55 14.74
C ALA A 85 4.25 -7.74 14.38
N VAL A 86 3.54 -7.65 13.26
CA VAL A 86 2.56 -8.65 12.81
C VAL A 86 2.91 -9.19 11.42
N PRO A 87 2.40 -10.36 10.99
CA PRO A 87 2.63 -10.88 9.64
C PRO A 87 2.06 -9.98 8.53
N LEU A 88 2.67 -10.06 7.33
CA LEU A 88 2.20 -9.38 6.12
C LEU A 88 1.84 -10.39 5.04
N VAL A 89 0.61 -10.31 4.55
CA VAL A 89 0.17 -10.95 3.30
C VAL A 89 0.06 -9.86 2.23
N HIS A 90 0.68 -10.07 1.08
CA HIS A 90 0.61 -9.13 -0.04
C HIS A 90 0.03 -9.77 -1.29
N THR A 91 -0.97 -9.13 -1.89
CA THR A 91 -1.57 -9.54 -3.16
C THR A 91 -1.27 -8.50 -4.25
N ALA A 92 -0.36 -8.86 -5.17
CA ALA A 92 -0.02 -8.03 -6.32
C ALA A 92 -1.00 -8.26 -7.47
N HIS A 93 -1.67 -7.20 -7.97
CA HIS A 93 -2.62 -7.31 -9.09
C HIS A 93 -1.94 -7.41 -10.46
N THR A 94 -0.73 -6.87 -10.60
CA THR A 94 0.12 -7.05 -11.79
C THR A 94 1.59 -6.97 -11.38
N LEU A 95 2.40 -7.91 -11.86
CA LEU A 95 3.85 -7.91 -11.67
C LEU A 95 4.52 -7.38 -12.94
N ALA A 96 5.03 -6.15 -12.88
CA ALA A 96 5.77 -5.54 -14.00
C ALA A 96 6.98 -6.38 -14.41
N ALA A 97 7.64 -7.07 -13.47
CA ALA A 97 8.71 -8.02 -13.76
C ALA A 97 8.26 -9.17 -14.67
N VAL A 98 7.08 -9.76 -14.41
CA VAL A 98 6.50 -10.82 -15.25
C VAL A 98 6.16 -10.29 -16.64
N LYS A 99 5.58 -9.09 -16.72
CA LYS A 99 5.32 -8.44 -18.02
C LYS A 99 6.61 -8.15 -18.80
N ASN A 100 7.68 -7.77 -18.12
CA ASN A 100 8.98 -7.52 -18.74
C ASN A 100 9.65 -8.82 -19.19
N ALA A 101 9.52 -9.91 -18.43
CA ALA A 101 10.07 -11.21 -18.77
C ALA A 101 9.33 -11.88 -19.94
N ALA A 102 8.05 -11.54 -20.15
CA ALA A 102 7.24 -12.02 -21.26
C ALA A 102 7.35 -11.17 -22.54
N LEU A 103 8.30 -10.23 -22.62
CA LEU A 103 8.53 -9.43 -23.83
C LEU A 103 9.15 -10.30 -24.94
N ALA A 104 8.66 -10.12 -26.17
CA ALA A 104 9.23 -10.76 -27.35
C ALA A 104 10.71 -10.37 -27.53
N GLU A 105 11.51 -11.31 -28.02
CA GLU A 105 12.95 -11.12 -28.24
C GLU A 105 13.21 -9.89 -29.12
N GLY A 106 14.06 -8.97 -28.64
CA GLY A 106 14.32 -7.67 -29.28
C GLY A 106 13.44 -6.50 -28.79
N THR A 107 12.36 -6.77 -28.03
CA THR A 107 11.51 -5.71 -27.46
C THR A 107 12.06 -5.23 -26.13
N ARG A 108 12.46 -3.94 -26.06
CA ARG A 108 12.95 -3.36 -24.80
C ARG A 108 11.78 -3.01 -23.87
N PRO A 109 11.89 -3.28 -22.55
CA PRO A 109 10.92 -2.80 -21.59
C PRO A 109 10.80 -1.28 -21.70
N SER A 110 9.57 -0.75 -21.60
CA SER A 110 9.43 0.69 -21.47
C SER A 110 10.22 1.18 -20.26
N ARG A 111 10.85 2.36 -20.35
CA ARG A 111 11.65 2.97 -19.26
C ARG A 111 10.92 2.94 -17.91
N ARG A 112 9.59 3.02 -17.94
CA ARG A 112 8.70 2.94 -16.79
C ARG A 112 8.58 1.51 -16.23
N CYS A 113 8.29 0.51 -17.06
CA CYS A 113 8.14 -0.88 -16.58
C CYS A 113 9.44 -1.44 -16.00
N ALA A 114 10.61 -0.98 -16.48
CA ALA A 114 11.91 -1.32 -15.89
C ALA A 114 12.08 -0.75 -14.47
N ARG A 115 11.75 0.53 -14.26
CA ARG A 115 11.91 1.21 -12.95
C ARG A 115 10.95 0.67 -11.88
N TRP A 116 9.73 0.28 -12.27
CA TRP A 116 8.69 -0.21 -11.34
C TRP A 116 8.65 -1.74 -11.22
N GLY A 117 9.27 -2.47 -12.14
CA GLY A 117 9.41 -3.93 -12.10
C GLY A 117 10.60 -4.41 -11.25
N SER A 118 11.58 -3.54 -11.00
CA SER A 118 12.65 -3.80 -10.05
C SER A 118 12.40 -3.05 -8.74
N SER A 119 11.57 -3.61 -7.87
CA SER A 119 11.97 -3.60 -6.46
C SER A 119 13.26 -4.42 -6.44
N ARG A 120 14.42 -3.77 -6.61
CA ARG A 120 15.70 -4.45 -6.49
C ARG A 120 15.86 -4.81 -5.02
N TRP A 121 15.49 -6.03 -4.69
CA TRP A 121 15.73 -6.63 -3.39
C TRP A 121 17.23 -6.92 -3.27
N SER A 122 17.89 -6.22 -2.36
CA SER A 122 19.20 -6.63 -1.83
C SER A 122 18.96 -7.06 -0.40
N THR A 123 18.91 -8.37 -0.16
CA THR A 123 19.12 -8.91 1.18
C THR A 123 20.63 -8.90 1.44
N ARG A 124 21.10 -8.05 2.35
CA ARG A 124 22.42 -8.29 2.96
C ARG A 124 22.32 -9.61 3.73
N PRO A 125 23.29 -10.54 3.61
CA PRO A 125 23.38 -11.64 4.55
C PRO A 125 23.64 -11.04 5.93
N THR A 126 22.85 -11.46 6.92
CA THR A 126 23.17 -11.26 8.33
C THR A 126 24.44 -12.06 8.62
N GLY A 127 25.54 -11.35 8.88
CA GLY A 127 26.69 -11.89 9.60
C GLY A 127 26.51 -11.64 11.09
#